data_AF-A0A0K8MKD0-F1
#
_entry.id   AF-A0A0K8MKD0-F1
#
_cell.length_a   1.000
_cell.length_b   1.000
_cell.length_c   1.000
_cell.angle_alpha   90.00
_cell.angle_beta   90.00
_cell.angle_gamma   90.00
#
_symmetry.space_group_name_H-M   'P 1'
#
loop_
_entity.id
_entity.type
_entity.pdbx_description
1 polymer ?
#
loop_
_entity_poly.entity_id
_entity_poly.type
_entity_poly.pdbx_seq_one_letter_code
_entity_poly.pdbx_strand_id
1 'polypeptide(L)'
;MSQQLLVLGNGFDLNIGVKSTFKDYFDHRFPYFGDQSDINQSELLENPEYNIWDIIIRYVRAYQGGFGIENWSDLETLLFDILCCDYKNANNPLLKFDLIDKLIEVNQKRDVNQLEPVWTESNNEEYIFRLIIKKATIDHWETFYPITENFYSIGDFNSIIETILLNDLRKLESDFSKYLKNQITNNSKYYFRSRMLLEQLSENANIEDISVLSFNYTNPFKKNNLTNYRLIHGNLDEHNIIFGIDKSSLHEHYTDNTSKILFQSFSKQSRVLKNSFSSTQLKKNHWRLNPKNLKQIIFYGHSLSEADYSYFQALFDSIDLYHSDTELIFYYSIYNRKIANEIESSYKIAIELLLTKYGESFDNKTHGRNLVQKLLLENRLIIKKLD
;
A
#
# COMPACT_ATOMS: atom_id res chain seq x y z
N MET A 1 -22.80 -22.23 -0.73
CA MET A 1 -21.34 -22.06 -0.93
C MET A 1 -21.18 -21.09 -2.08
N SER A 2 -20.39 -20.04 -1.93
CA SER A 2 -20.35 -18.93 -2.90
C SER A 2 -19.92 -19.37 -4.30
N GLN A 3 -20.64 -18.89 -5.31
CA GLN A 3 -20.29 -19.11 -6.73
C GLN A 3 -19.49 -17.94 -7.31
N GLN A 4 -19.59 -16.76 -6.70
CA GLN A 4 -18.88 -15.54 -7.11
C GLN A 4 -17.93 -15.06 -6.02
N LEU A 5 -16.74 -14.65 -6.42
CA LEU A 5 -15.79 -13.94 -5.58
C LEU A 5 -15.59 -12.53 -6.14
N LEU A 6 -15.92 -11.51 -5.36
CA LEU A 6 -15.59 -10.13 -5.69
C LEU A 6 -14.25 -9.77 -5.07
N VAL A 7 -13.32 -9.32 -5.90
CA VAL A 7 -12.03 -8.76 -5.51
C VAL A 7 -12.09 -7.25 -5.65
N LEU A 8 -12.06 -6.55 -4.51
CA LEU A 8 -12.32 -5.11 -4.46
C LEU A 8 -11.07 -4.34 -4.04
N GLY A 9 -10.81 -3.22 -4.73
CA GLY A 9 -9.79 -2.25 -4.35
C GLY A 9 -10.35 -0.84 -4.14
N ASN A 10 -9.46 0.12 -3.88
CA ASN A 10 -9.82 1.46 -3.40
C ASN A 10 -10.80 2.21 -4.33
N GLY A 11 -10.80 1.88 -5.62
CA GLY A 11 -11.77 2.38 -6.60
C GLY A 11 -13.24 2.08 -6.24
N PHE A 12 -13.52 1.05 -5.43
CA PHE A 12 -14.86 0.83 -4.88
C PHE A 12 -15.31 2.00 -4.01
N ASP A 13 -14.48 2.40 -3.05
CA ASP A 13 -14.74 3.53 -2.16
C ASP A 13 -14.83 4.85 -2.93
N LEU A 14 -13.94 5.04 -3.91
CA LEU A 14 -13.94 6.24 -4.76
C LEU A 14 -15.24 6.36 -5.57
N ASN A 15 -15.74 5.26 -6.14
CA ASN A 15 -16.97 5.27 -6.92
C ASN A 15 -18.19 5.71 -6.08
N ILE A 16 -18.24 5.30 -4.82
CA ILE A 16 -19.33 5.68 -3.90
C ILE A 16 -19.10 7.03 -3.20
N GLY A 17 -18.02 7.72 -3.54
CA GLY A 17 -17.70 9.09 -3.12
C GLY A 17 -16.91 9.19 -1.82
N VAL A 18 -16.20 8.14 -1.41
CA VAL A 18 -15.25 8.18 -0.29
C VAL A 18 -13.87 8.48 -0.85
N LYS A 19 -13.28 9.59 -0.42
CA LYS A 19 -11.90 9.98 -0.76
C LYS A 19 -10.91 9.10 -0.01
N SER A 20 -10.60 7.94 -0.57
CA SER A 20 -9.80 6.90 0.09
C SER A 20 -8.35 6.79 -0.41
N THR A 21 -7.92 7.65 -1.35
CA THR A 21 -6.54 7.60 -1.83
C THR A 21 -5.56 8.18 -0.82
N PHE A 22 -4.30 7.74 -0.86
CA PHE A 22 -3.21 8.39 -0.14
C PHE A 22 -3.07 9.86 -0.53
N LYS A 23 -3.25 10.18 -1.82
CA LYS A 23 -3.26 11.56 -2.29
C LYS A 23 -4.29 12.42 -1.56
N ASP A 24 -5.54 11.96 -1.48
CA ASP A 24 -6.61 12.69 -0.79
C ASP A 24 -6.33 12.86 0.71
N TYR A 25 -5.72 11.86 1.34
CA TYR A 25 -5.32 11.93 2.74
C TYR A 25 -4.21 12.94 2.98
N PHE A 26 -3.14 12.90 2.19
CA PHE A 26 -2.02 13.82 2.34
C PHE A 26 -2.40 15.25 1.94
N ASP A 27 -3.25 15.44 0.93
CA ASP A 27 -3.83 16.74 0.61
C ASP A 27 -4.69 17.29 1.75
N HIS A 28 -5.42 16.43 2.48
CA HIS A 28 -6.15 16.84 3.69
C HIS A 28 -5.21 17.14 4.87
N ARG A 29 -4.15 16.34 5.04
CA ARG A 29 -3.17 16.48 6.12
C ARG A 29 -2.26 17.69 5.96
N PHE A 30 -2.05 18.12 4.71
CA PHE A 30 -1.21 19.27 4.32
C PHE A 30 -1.99 20.25 3.42
N PRO A 31 -2.91 21.05 3.98
CA PRO A 31 -3.81 21.91 3.19
C PRO A 31 -3.12 23.12 2.53
N TYR A 32 -2.01 23.61 3.10
CA TYR A 32 -1.21 24.70 2.56
C TYR A 32 0.08 24.12 1.98
N PHE A 33 0.02 23.68 0.72
CA PHE A 33 1.15 23.04 0.05
C PHE A 33 1.28 23.56 -1.38
N GLY A 34 2.05 24.63 -1.55
CA GLY A 34 2.38 25.24 -2.84
C GLY A 34 3.82 25.74 -2.81
N ASP A 35 4.65 25.16 -3.68
CA ASP A 35 6.09 25.43 -3.89
C ASP A 35 7.09 24.98 -2.81
N GLN A 36 8.29 24.63 -3.28
CA GLN A 36 9.42 24.09 -2.51
C GLN A 36 9.89 25.01 -1.36
N SER A 37 9.48 26.28 -1.36
CA SER A 37 9.85 27.30 -0.37
C SER A 37 9.08 27.21 0.96
N ASP A 38 8.03 26.40 1.05
CA ASP A 38 7.13 26.38 2.22
C ASP A 38 7.38 25.20 3.20
N ILE A 39 8.54 24.53 3.14
CA ILE A 39 8.93 23.58 4.19
C ILE A 39 9.33 24.39 5.45
N ASN A 40 8.32 24.79 6.24
CA ASN A 40 8.54 25.40 7.54
C ASN A 40 9.12 24.34 8.50
N GLN A 41 10.43 24.42 8.75
CA GLN A 41 11.15 23.52 9.64
C GLN A 41 10.51 23.46 11.03
N SER A 42 10.17 24.62 11.61
CA SER A 42 9.55 24.68 12.94
C SER A 42 8.22 23.94 12.96
N GLU A 43 7.41 24.07 11.91
CA GLU A 43 6.16 23.31 11.78
C GLU A 43 6.41 21.79 11.82
N LEU A 44 7.40 21.29 11.05
CA LEU A 44 7.70 19.86 10.99
C LEU A 44 8.29 19.28 12.27
N LEU A 45 9.11 20.07 12.98
CA LEU A 45 9.78 19.61 14.19
C LEU A 45 8.88 19.74 15.42
N GLU A 46 8.16 20.87 15.56
CA GLU A 46 7.43 21.23 16.76
C GLU A 46 5.98 20.70 16.78
N ASN A 47 5.39 20.41 15.62
CA ASN A 47 4.04 19.86 15.57
C ASN A 47 4.04 18.35 15.92
N PRO A 48 3.40 17.94 17.03
CA PRO A 48 3.38 16.54 17.46
C PRO A 48 2.49 15.65 16.56
N GLU A 49 1.61 16.24 15.73
CA GLU A 49 0.82 15.48 14.76
C GLU A 49 1.68 14.98 13.60
N TYR A 50 2.81 15.66 13.31
CA TYR A 50 3.73 15.26 12.25
C TYR A 50 4.83 14.36 12.77
N ASN A 51 5.22 13.38 11.96
CA ASN A 51 6.27 12.41 12.26
C ASN A 51 7.28 12.31 11.10
N ILE A 52 8.22 11.37 11.19
CA ILE A 52 9.28 11.21 10.18
C ILE A 52 8.73 10.97 8.77
N TRP A 53 7.65 10.19 8.62
CA TRP A 53 7.04 9.95 7.31
C TRP A 53 6.45 11.22 6.69
N ASP A 54 5.92 12.13 7.51
CA ASP A 54 5.41 13.42 7.02
C ASP A 54 6.54 14.28 6.41
N ILE A 55 7.72 14.28 7.04
CA ILE A 55 8.92 14.96 6.52
C ILE A 55 9.32 14.37 5.17
N ILE A 56 9.41 13.03 5.10
CA ILE A 56 9.80 12.29 3.90
C ILE A 56 8.82 12.56 2.75
N ILE A 57 7.52 12.42 2.98
CA ILE A 57 6.48 12.59 1.95
C ILE A 57 6.44 14.02 1.44
N ARG A 58 6.55 15.01 2.34
CA ARG A 58 6.61 16.43 1.94
C ARG A 58 7.85 16.71 1.08
N TYR A 59 9.00 16.13 1.42
CA TYR A 59 10.20 16.27 0.60
C TYR A 59 10.03 15.66 -0.80
N VAL A 60 9.58 14.40 -0.87
CA VAL A 60 9.39 13.69 -2.15
C VAL A 60 8.41 14.44 -3.04
N ARG A 61 7.31 14.93 -2.47
CA ARG A 61 6.32 15.74 -3.20
C ARG A 61 6.91 17.06 -3.69
N ALA A 62 7.64 17.80 -2.84
CA ALA A 62 8.23 19.08 -3.20
C ALA A 62 9.26 18.92 -4.34
N TYR A 63 10.10 17.90 -4.27
CA TYR A 63 11.06 17.62 -5.33
C TYR A 63 10.35 17.17 -6.62
N GLN A 64 9.47 16.17 -6.57
CA GLN A 64 8.75 15.67 -7.76
C GLN A 64 7.87 16.73 -8.42
N GLY A 65 7.22 17.58 -7.63
CA GLY A 65 6.44 18.72 -8.12
C GLY A 65 7.28 19.67 -8.97
N GLY A 66 8.55 19.88 -8.60
CA GLY A 66 9.51 20.65 -9.40
C GLY A 66 9.84 20.04 -10.77
N PHE A 67 9.62 18.73 -10.94
CA PHE A 67 9.80 18.00 -12.20
C PHE A 67 8.47 17.64 -12.91
N GLY A 68 7.32 18.06 -12.36
CA GLY A 68 6.00 17.73 -12.91
C GLY A 68 5.62 16.24 -12.77
N ILE A 69 6.20 15.52 -11.81
CA ILE A 69 5.94 14.11 -11.54
C ILE A 69 4.86 13.98 -10.45
N GLU A 70 3.83 13.15 -10.65
CA GLU A 70 2.68 13.01 -9.73
C GLU A 70 2.69 11.74 -8.84
N ASN A 71 3.76 10.92 -8.88
CA ASN A 71 3.80 9.63 -8.18
C ASN A 71 4.10 9.72 -6.66
N TRP A 72 4.24 10.91 -6.09
CA TRP A 72 4.65 11.13 -4.70
C TRP A 72 3.72 10.51 -3.65
N SER A 73 2.46 10.24 -4.03
CA SER A 73 1.44 9.67 -3.16
C SER A 73 1.43 8.14 -3.16
N ASP A 74 2.29 7.49 -3.95
CA ASP A 74 2.51 6.05 -3.89
C ASP A 74 3.37 5.69 -2.67
N LEU A 75 2.69 5.53 -1.54
CA LEU A 75 3.31 5.21 -0.26
C LEU A 75 4.04 3.86 -0.28
N GLU A 76 3.58 2.89 -1.08
CA GLU A 76 4.17 1.55 -1.10
C GLU A 76 5.50 1.56 -1.84
N THR A 77 5.56 2.24 -2.99
CA THR A 77 6.82 2.48 -3.71
C THR A 77 7.76 3.33 -2.86
N LEU A 78 7.26 4.36 -2.16
CA LEU A 78 8.08 5.18 -1.26
C LEU A 78 8.69 4.35 -0.12
N LEU A 79 7.88 3.51 0.54
CA LEU A 79 8.34 2.59 1.59
C LEU A 79 9.42 1.65 1.04
N PHE A 80 9.18 1.07 -0.14
CA PHE A 80 10.13 0.18 -0.78
C PHE A 80 11.45 0.90 -1.07
N ASP A 81 11.42 2.05 -1.73
CA ASP A 81 12.62 2.80 -2.12
C ASP A 81 13.47 3.19 -0.88
N ILE A 82 12.84 3.59 0.23
CA ILE A 82 13.53 3.98 1.47
C ILE A 82 14.14 2.77 2.19
N LEU A 83 13.49 1.62 2.14
CA LEU A 83 13.97 0.41 2.80
C LEU A 83 15.04 -0.33 1.98
N CYS A 84 15.09 -0.12 0.66
CA CYS A 84 15.95 -0.84 -0.29
C CYS A 84 17.17 -0.05 -0.80
N CYS A 85 17.57 1.05 -0.15
CA CYS A 85 18.62 1.98 -0.62
C CYS A 85 20.00 1.35 -0.96
N ASP A 86 20.25 0.07 -0.70
CA ASP A 86 21.45 -0.66 -1.13
C ASP A 86 21.55 -0.88 -2.66
N TYR A 87 20.45 -0.81 -3.42
CA TYR A 87 20.47 -1.16 -4.84
C TYR A 87 20.69 0.04 -5.77
N LYS A 88 21.84 0.04 -6.46
CA LYS A 88 22.30 1.03 -7.47
C LYS A 88 21.35 1.28 -8.66
N ASN A 89 20.18 0.67 -8.73
CA ASN A 89 19.14 0.92 -9.74
C ASN A 89 17.83 1.42 -9.12
N ALA A 90 17.87 2.45 -8.26
CA ALA A 90 16.69 3.26 -8.08
C ALA A 90 16.40 3.97 -9.41
N ASN A 91 15.38 3.51 -10.15
CA ASN A 91 14.80 4.27 -11.27
C ASN A 91 14.21 5.61 -10.80
N ASN A 92 14.26 5.88 -9.49
CA ASN A 92 13.89 7.10 -8.83
C ASN A 92 15.16 7.83 -8.31
N PRO A 93 15.71 8.81 -9.05
CA PRO A 93 16.94 9.52 -8.66
C PRO A 93 16.82 10.28 -7.31
N LEU A 94 15.59 10.40 -6.79
CA LEU A 94 15.18 11.00 -5.53
C LEU A 94 15.74 10.37 -4.26
N LEU A 95 16.03 9.07 -4.30
CA LEU A 95 16.35 8.27 -3.12
C LEU A 95 17.71 7.57 -3.28
N LYS A 96 18.72 8.29 -3.81
CA LYS A 96 20.14 8.05 -3.43
C LYS A 96 20.41 8.45 -1.96
N PHE A 97 19.37 8.40 -1.16
CA PHE A 97 19.31 8.78 0.21
C PHE A 97 19.61 7.52 1.00
N ASP A 98 20.89 7.19 1.12
CA ASP A 98 21.31 6.15 2.04
C ASP A 98 21.14 6.69 3.46
N LEU A 99 19.88 6.68 3.92
CA LEU A 99 19.50 7.13 5.25
C LEU A 99 20.36 6.37 6.26
N ILE A 100 20.54 5.06 6.08
CA ILE A 100 21.31 4.22 6.97
C ILE A 100 22.77 4.65 7.00
N ASP A 101 23.46 4.78 5.85
CA ASP A 101 24.87 5.21 5.82
C ASP A 101 25.07 6.62 6.38
N LYS A 102 24.19 7.57 6.06
CA LYS A 102 24.28 8.95 6.60
C LYS A 102 24.01 8.98 8.10
N LEU A 103 23.09 8.14 8.60
CA LEU A 103 22.84 8.00 10.03
C LEU A 103 24.05 7.38 10.75
N ILE A 104 24.72 6.40 10.13
CA ILE A 104 25.97 5.81 10.62
C ILE A 104 27.07 6.88 10.69
N GLU A 105 27.16 7.75 9.69
CA GLU A 105 28.13 8.86 9.67
C GLU A 105 27.88 9.86 10.83
N VAL A 106 26.62 10.18 11.14
CA VAL A 106 26.26 11.02 12.30
C VAL A 106 26.63 10.36 13.62
N ASN A 107 26.35 9.05 13.76
CA ASN A 107 26.73 8.29 14.95
C ASN A 107 28.25 8.36 15.19
N GLN A 108 29.06 8.26 14.12
CA GLN A 108 30.52 8.38 14.22
C GLN A 108 30.98 9.79 14.63
N LYS A 109 30.24 10.84 14.29
CA LYS A 109 30.61 12.25 14.54
C LYS A 109 30.11 12.83 15.88
N ARG A 110 29.23 12.13 16.60
CA ARG A 110 28.75 12.44 17.98
C ARG A 110 28.14 13.83 18.21
N ASP A 111 27.81 14.60 17.17
CA ASP A 111 27.29 15.96 17.36
C ASP A 111 25.96 16.17 16.64
N VAL A 112 24.89 15.70 17.29
CA VAL A 112 23.50 15.91 16.85
C VAL A 112 23.04 17.35 17.13
N ASN A 113 23.66 18.01 18.11
CA ASN A 113 23.29 19.35 18.59
C ASN A 113 23.87 20.49 17.74
N GLN A 114 24.94 20.25 16.98
CA GLN A 114 25.44 21.19 15.95
C GLN A 114 24.72 21.08 14.59
N LEU A 115 23.68 20.24 14.48
CA LEU A 115 22.96 20.01 13.22
C LEU A 115 21.86 21.04 12.94
N GLU A 116 22.11 22.34 13.03
CA GLU A 116 21.14 23.29 12.48
C GLU A 116 20.97 23.05 10.97
N PRO A 117 19.78 22.66 10.50
CA PRO A 117 19.58 22.34 9.10
C PRO A 117 19.52 23.67 8.34
N VAL A 118 20.55 23.97 7.57
CA VAL A 118 20.59 25.13 6.68
C VAL A 118 20.17 24.67 5.28
N TRP A 119 19.07 25.21 4.78
CA TRP A 119 18.62 24.91 3.42
C TRP A 119 19.45 25.69 2.39
N THR A 120 20.00 24.98 1.40
CA THR A 120 20.53 25.56 0.15
C THR A 120 20.13 24.67 -1.02
N GLU A 121 19.94 25.23 -2.22
CA GLU A 121 19.58 24.47 -3.43
C GLU A 121 20.55 23.31 -3.74
N SER A 122 21.80 23.38 -3.25
CA SER A 122 22.83 22.35 -3.43
C SER A 122 22.80 21.21 -2.40
N ASN A 123 22.10 21.36 -1.25
CA ASN A 123 22.21 20.45 -0.09
C ASN A 123 20.87 19.83 0.35
N ASN A 124 19.90 19.73 -0.57
CA ASN A 124 18.53 19.30 -0.27
C ASN A 124 18.44 17.96 0.49
N GLU A 125 19.25 16.95 0.12
CA GLU A 125 19.25 15.67 0.82
C GLU A 125 19.81 15.76 2.25
N GLU A 126 20.91 16.48 2.44
CA GLU A 126 21.52 16.64 3.77
C GLU A 126 20.59 17.41 4.73
N TYR A 127 19.87 18.39 4.20
CA TYR A 127 18.88 19.16 4.95
C TYR A 127 17.76 18.26 5.51
N ILE A 128 17.12 17.46 4.65
CA ILE A 128 16.02 16.56 5.06
C ILE A 128 16.51 15.50 6.04
N PHE A 129 17.70 14.97 5.79
CA PHE A 129 18.34 14.04 6.70
C PHE A 129 18.48 14.61 8.12
N ARG A 130 18.98 15.85 8.24
CA ARG A 130 19.10 16.54 9.53
C ARG A 130 17.73 16.77 10.18
N LEU A 131 16.68 17.04 9.39
CA LEU A 131 15.30 17.13 9.91
C LEU A 131 14.80 15.79 10.47
N ILE A 132 15.01 14.68 9.75
CA ILE A 132 14.62 13.35 10.22
C ILE A 132 15.33 13.02 11.54
N ILE A 133 16.63 13.31 11.64
CA ILE A 133 17.40 13.11 12.87
C ILE A 133 16.88 13.95 14.03
N LYS A 134 16.65 15.25 13.81
CA LYS A 134 16.08 16.13 14.83
C LYS A 134 14.71 15.63 15.26
N LYS A 135 13.85 15.25 14.32
CA LYS A 135 12.52 14.72 14.62
C LYS A 135 12.57 13.41 15.40
N ALA A 136 13.46 12.49 15.03
CA ALA A 136 13.70 11.26 15.78
C ALA A 136 14.17 11.53 17.21
N THR A 137 15.05 12.52 17.39
CA THR A 137 15.56 12.93 18.71
C THR A 137 14.43 13.51 19.58
N ILE A 138 13.54 14.31 18.99
CA ILE A 138 12.40 14.94 19.68
C ILE A 138 11.34 13.90 20.05
N ASP A 139 10.89 13.11 19.07
CA ASP A 139 9.72 12.23 19.21
C ASP A 139 10.04 10.87 19.83
N HIS A 140 11.30 10.42 19.75
CA HIS A 140 11.73 9.07 20.14
C HIS A 140 12.98 9.10 21.00
N TRP A 141 13.19 10.15 21.82
CA TRP A 141 14.38 10.34 22.65
C TRP A 141 14.83 9.07 23.39
N GLU A 142 13.93 8.35 24.07
CA GLU A 142 14.32 7.15 24.83
C GLU A 142 14.88 6.03 23.95
N THR A 143 14.40 5.93 22.71
CA THR A 143 14.85 4.94 21.72
C THR A 143 16.09 5.43 20.97
N PHE A 144 16.21 6.73 20.76
CA PHE A 144 17.29 7.37 19.99
C PHE A 144 18.52 7.72 20.82
N TYR A 145 18.35 8.16 22.07
CA TYR A 145 19.41 8.56 23.00
C TYR A 145 20.57 7.56 23.10
N PRO A 146 20.32 6.24 23.18
CA PRO A 146 21.41 5.29 23.28
C PRO A 146 22.39 5.47 22.12
N ILE A 147 21.91 5.68 20.88
CA ILE A 147 22.71 5.95 19.66
C ILE A 147 23.66 7.13 19.87
N THR A 148 23.23 8.17 20.57
CA THR A 148 24.02 9.41 20.71
C THR A 148 25.19 9.29 21.70
N GLU A 149 25.18 8.29 22.59
CA GLU A 149 26.18 8.14 23.65
C GLU A 149 27.11 6.92 23.49
N ASN A 150 26.69 5.86 22.80
CA ASN A 150 27.43 4.60 22.73
C ASN A 150 27.85 4.20 21.32
N PHE A 151 28.99 3.49 21.20
CA PHE A 151 29.36 2.81 19.95
C PHE A 151 28.47 1.57 19.75
N TYR A 152 27.56 1.62 18.77
CA TYR A 152 26.74 0.48 18.37
C TYR A 152 27.40 -0.34 17.26
N SER A 153 27.09 -1.64 17.26
CA SER A 153 27.24 -2.43 16.03
C SER A 153 26.23 -1.95 14.98
N ILE A 154 26.54 -2.15 13.70
CA ILE A 154 25.63 -1.83 12.59
C ILE A 154 24.27 -2.54 12.76
N GLY A 155 24.25 -3.76 13.32
CA GLY A 155 23.03 -4.53 13.58
C GLY A 155 22.11 -3.89 14.62
N ASP A 156 22.68 -3.43 15.75
CA ASP A 156 21.91 -2.74 16.79
C ASP A 156 21.35 -1.41 16.29
N PHE A 157 22.13 -0.69 15.50
CA PHE A 157 21.72 0.56 14.87
C PHE A 157 20.49 0.36 13.96
N ASN A 158 20.53 -0.65 13.08
CA ASN A 158 19.42 -0.97 12.18
C ASN A 158 18.14 -1.34 12.93
N SER A 159 18.24 -2.08 14.04
CA SER A 159 17.08 -2.41 14.88
C SER A 159 16.43 -1.17 15.51
N ILE A 160 17.21 -0.16 15.88
CA ILE A 160 16.68 1.08 16.47
C ILE A 160 15.94 1.89 15.40
N ILE A 161 16.53 2.04 14.21
CA ILE A 161 15.89 2.75 13.10
C ILE A 161 14.63 2.03 12.63
N GLU A 162 14.64 0.70 12.54
CA GLU A 162 13.45 -0.10 12.30
C GLU A 162 12.32 0.26 13.27
N THR A 163 12.66 0.31 14.56
CA THR A 163 11.70 0.58 15.63
C THR A 163 11.09 1.96 15.50
N ILE A 164 11.91 2.99 15.27
CA ILE A 164 11.46 4.38 15.11
C ILE A 164 10.54 4.51 13.89
N LEU A 165 11.01 4.06 12.72
CA LEU A 165 10.25 4.19 11.46
C LEU A 165 8.94 3.39 11.50
N LEU A 166 8.94 2.19 12.09
CA LEU A 166 7.74 1.37 12.19
C LEU A 166 6.73 1.97 13.19
N ASN A 167 7.21 2.56 14.29
CA ASN A 167 6.35 3.26 15.24
C ASN A 167 5.68 4.48 14.60
N ASP A 168 6.42 5.29 13.84
CA ASP A 168 5.84 6.43 13.13
C ASP A 168 4.93 6.00 11.98
N LEU A 169 5.21 4.88 11.31
CA LEU A 169 4.30 4.33 10.30
C LEU A 169 2.96 3.94 10.93
N ARG A 170 2.97 3.35 12.13
CA ARG A 170 1.75 3.02 12.87
C ARG A 170 0.96 4.25 13.31
N LYS A 171 1.64 5.34 13.69
CA LYS A 171 0.97 6.62 13.96
C LYS A 171 0.26 7.13 12.70
N LEU A 172 0.95 7.09 11.56
CA LEU A 172 0.39 7.48 10.26
C LEU A 172 -0.84 6.63 9.87
N GLU A 173 -0.79 5.32 10.08
CA GLU A 173 -1.92 4.40 9.87
C GLU A 173 -3.11 4.73 10.76
N SER A 174 -2.85 5.04 12.05
CA SER A 174 -3.90 5.48 12.97
C SER A 174 -4.56 6.77 12.47
N ASP A 175 -3.78 7.73 12.00
CA ASP A 175 -4.32 9.00 11.50
C ASP A 175 -5.07 8.83 10.18
N PHE A 176 -4.57 8.01 9.27
CA PHE A 176 -5.31 7.64 8.06
C PHE A 176 -6.62 6.91 8.39
N SER A 177 -6.62 6.05 9.41
CA SER A 177 -7.84 5.40 9.89
C SER A 177 -8.87 6.42 10.38
N LYS A 178 -8.45 7.44 11.16
CA LYS A 178 -9.32 8.53 11.61
C LYS A 178 -9.87 9.31 10.41
N TYR A 179 -9.02 9.64 9.45
CA TYR A 179 -9.41 10.32 8.22
C TYR A 179 -10.48 9.54 7.44
N LEU A 180 -10.26 8.25 7.16
CA LEU A 180 -11.23 7.42 6.44
C LEU A 180 -12.55 7.27 7.21
N LYS A 181 -12.50 7.13 8.54
CA LYS A 181 -13.71 7.11 9.39
C LYS A 181 -14.51 8.40 9.23
N ASN A 182 -13.86 9.55 9.17
CA ASN A 182 -14.52 10.83 8.91
C ASN A 182 -15.13 10.88 7.50
N GLN A 183 -14.42 10.40 6.47
CA GLN A 183 -14.96 10.31 5.11
C GLN A 183 -16.24 9.47 5.04
N ILE A 184 -16.27 8.32 5.74
CA ILE A 184 -17.47 7.45 5.81
C ILE A 184 -18.60 8.11 6.60
N THR A 185 -18.29 8.67 7.77
CA THR A 185 -19.30 9.26 8.67
C THR A 185 -19.99 10.47 8.01
N ASN A 186 -19.25 11.24 7.23
CA ASN A 186 -19.78 12.37 6.48
C ASN A 186 -20.52 11.97 5.19
N ASN A 187 -20.49 10.69 4.80
CA ASN A 187 -21.20 10.16 3.64
C ASN A 187 -22.43 9.35 4.07
N SER A 188 -23.56 10.04 4.28
CA SER A 188 -24.82 9.42 4.73
C SER A 188 -25.36 8.33 3.79
N LYS A 189 -24.95 8.35 2.52
CA LYS A 189 -25.35 7.36 1.50
C LYS A 189 -24.34 6.22 1.32
N TYR A 190 -23.26 6.18 2.11
CA TYR A 190 -22.16 5.21 1.95
C TYR A 190 -22.65 3.76 1.85
N TYR A 191 -23.36 3.26 2.85
CA TYR A 191 -23.86 1.87 2.87
C TYR A 191 -24.91 1.59 1.79
N PHE A 192 -25.76 2.58 1.49
CA PHE A 192 -26.77 2.45 0.44
C PHE A 192 -26.13 2.33 -0.95
N ARG A 193 -25.18 3.21 -1.28
CA ARG A 193 -24.44 3.17 -2.55
C ARG A 193 -23.55 1.94 -2.64
N SER A 194 -22.93 1.52 -1.52
CA SER A 194 -22.18 0.27 -1.44
C SER A 194 -23.04 -0.93 -1.80
N ARG A 195 -24.29 -0.97 -1.31
CA ARG A 195 -25.25 -2.02 -1.65
C ARG A 195 -25.58 -2.03 -3.14
N MET A 196 -25.93 -0.86 -3.70
CA MET A 196 -26.27 -0.75 -5.12
C MET A 196 -25.11 -1.19 -6.02
N LEU A 197 -23.89 -0.75 -5.69
CA LEU A 197 -22.69 -1.11 -6.43
C LEU A 197 -22.40 -2.61 -6.32
N LEU A 198 -22.58 -3.20 -5.14
CA LEU A 198 -22.45 -4.65 -4.95
C LEU A 198 -23.47 -5.43 -5.81
N GLU A 199 -24.74 -5.01 -5.80
CA GLU A 199 -25.81 -5.61 -6.60
C GLU A 199 -25.52 -5.48 -8.10
N GLN A 200 -24.98 -4.36 -8.56
CA GLN A 200 -24.56 -4.14 -9.95
C GLN A 200 -23.39 -5.04 -10.36
N LEU A 201 -22.34 -5.11 -9.53
CA LEU A 201 -21.15 -5.93 -9.81
C LEU A 201 -21.43 -7.43 -9.79
N SER A 202 -22.34 -7.87 -8.92
CA SER A 202 -22.74 -9.28 -8.80
C SER A 202 -23.86 -9.69 -9.76
N GLU A 203 -24.30 -8.78 -10.64
CA GLU A 203 -25.44 -9.00 -11.55
C GLU A 203 -26.71 -9.46 -10.81
N ASN A 204 -26.96 -8.90 -9.63
CA ASN A 204 -28.05 -9.24 -8.70
C ASN A 204 -28.03 -10.70 -8.19
N ALA A 205 -26.86 -11.31 -8.07
CA ALA A 205 -26.73 -12.61 -7.42
C ALA A 205 -27.23 -12.59 -5.97
N ASN A 206 -27.69 -13.74 -5.47
CA ASN A 206 -28.06 -13.88 -4.07
C ASN A 206 -26.85 -13.63 -3.17
N ILE A 207 -27.04 -12.90 -2.07
CA ILE A 207 -25.94 -12.50 -1.19
C ILE A 207 -25.19 -13.69 -0.56
N GLU A 208 -25.85 -14.84 -0.41
CA GLU A 208 -25.27 -16.09 0.08
C GLU A 208 -24.31 -16.74 -0.92
N ASP A 209 -24.44 -16.39 -2.20
CA ASP A 209 -23.59 -16.86 -3.28
C ASP A 209 -22.36 -15.96 -3.51
N ILE A 210 -22.25 -14.86 -2.77
CA ILE A 210 -21.20 -13.86 -2.90
C ILE A 210 -20.15 -14.02 -1.79
N SER A 211 -18.89 -14.14 -2.20
CA SER A 211 -17.73 -13.92 -1.34
C SER A 211 -17.08 -12.59 -1.70
N VAL A 212 -16.53 -11.87 -0.72
CA VAL A 212 -15.72 -10.68 -0.99
C VAL A 212 -14.31 -10.82 -0.42
N LEU A 213 -13.32 -10.50 -1.23
CA LEU A 213 -11.93 -10.29 -0.84
C LEU A 213 -11.57 -8.84 -1.16
N SER A 214 -11.45 -8.01 -0.12
CA SER A 214 -11.27 -6.57 -0.28
C SER A 214 -9.90 -6.13 0.21
N PHE A 215 -9.25 -5.32 -0.60
CA PHE A 215 -7.99 -4.63 -0.31
C PHE A 215 -8.22 -3.27 0.36
N ASN A 216 -9.48 -2.83 0.45
CA ASN A 216 -9.85 -1.59 1.15
C ASN A 216 -9.73 -1.77 2.66
N TYR A 217 -9.47 -0.66 3.33
CA TYR A 217 -9.49 -0.57 4.79
C TYR A 217 -10.91 -0.43 5.35
N THR A 218 -11.85 0.04 4.53
CA THR A 218 -13.24 0.29 4.90
C THR A 218 -14.07 -0.99 4.85
N ASN A 219 -15.20 -1.03 5.57
CA ASN A 219 -16.13 -2.16 5.55
C ASN A 219 -17.51 -1.72 5.01
N PRO A 220 -17.67 -1.62 3.68
CA PRO A 220 -18.94 -1.21 3.07
C PRO A 220 -20.08 -2.20 3.30
N PHE A 221 -19.77 -3.43 3.74
CA PHE A 221 -20.73 -4.53 3.88
C PHE A 221 -21.26 -4.73 5.29
N LYS A 222 -20.78 -3.93 6.24
CA LYS A 222 -21.17 -4.02 7.66
C LYS A 222 -22.68 -3.99 7.90
N LYS A 223 -23.44 -3.31 7.04
CA LYS A 223 -24.92 -3.19 7.13
C LYS A 223 -25.67 -4.03 6.10
N ASN A 224 -24.99 -4.92 5.37
CA ASN A 224 -25.53 -5.56 4.18
C ASN A 224 -25.85 -7.05 4.38
N ASN A 225 -25.78 -7.60 5.60
CA ASN A 225 -25.93 -9.03 5.89
C ASN A 225 -24.93 -9.95 5.16
N LEU A 226 -23.93 -9.39 4.47
CA LEU A 226 -22.87 -10.16 3.84
C LEU A 226 -21.90 -10.64 4.93
N THR A 227 -21.84 -11.95 5.13
CA THR A 227 -21.03 -12.57 6.19
C THR A 227 -19.72 -13.17 5.67
N ASN A 228 -19.66 -13.48 4.37
CA ASN A 228 -18.49 -14.11 3.75
C ASN A 228 -17.58 -13.07 3.08
N TYR A 229 -16.87 -12.29 3.88
CA TYR A 229 -15.91 -11.29 3.39
C TYR A 229 -14.60 -11.33 4.16
N ARG A 230 -13.53 -10.87 3.52
CA ARG A 230 -12.20 -10.70 4.13
C ARG A 230 -11.58 -9.38 3.68
N LEU A 231 -11.08 -8.63 4.66
CA LEU A 231 -10.28 -7.41 4.45
C LEU A 231 -8.80 -7.78 4.65
N ILE A 232 -7.99 -7.65 3.61
CA ILE A 232 -6.63 -8.20 3.57
C ILE A 232 -5.68 -7.38 4.44
N HIS A 233 -5.72 -6.06 4.33
CA HIS A 233 -4.75 -5.14 4.92
C HIS A 233 -5.21 -4.57 6.28
N GLY A 234 -6.02 -5.34 7.02
CA GLY A 234 -6.69 -4.87 8.22
C GLY A 234 -7.90 -3.98 7.92
N ASN A 235 -8.55 -3.48 8.97
CA ASN A 235 -9.78 -2.72 8.84
C ASN A 235 -9.96 -1.62 9.90
N LEU A 236 -10.81 -0.65 9.57
CA LEU A 236 -11.11 0.49 10.44
C LEU A 236 -11.78 0.10 11.76
N ASP A 237 -12.58 -0.95 11.79
CA ASP A 237 -13.34 -1.35 12.99
C ASP A 237 -12.43 -1.95 14.07
N GLU A 238 -11.43 -2.72 13.65
CA GLU A 238 -10.43 -3.35 14.51
C GLU A 238 -9.19 -2.47 14.75
N HIS A 239 -9.13 -1.28 14.14
CA HIS A 239 -8.01 -0.33 14.26
C HIS A 239 -6.65 -0.97 13.93
N ASN A 240 -6.61 -1.87 12.96
CA ASN A 240 -5.46 -2.70 12.65
C ASN A 240 -5.03 -2.60 11.18
N ILE A 241 -5.33 -1.48 10.52
CA ILE A 241 -4.91 -1.27 9.14
C ILE A 241 -3.39 -1.32 9.03
N ILE A 242 -2.89 -1.79 7.90
CA ILE A 242 -1.48 -2.00 7.65
C ILE A 242 -1.10 -1.33 6.33
N PHE A 243 -0.12 -0.44 6.39
CA PHE A 243 0.71 -0.05 5.27
C PHE A 243 1.91 -0.98 5.16
N GLY A 244 2.41 -1.17 3.95
CA GLY A 244 3.59 -2.00 3.79
C GLY A 244 3.83 -2.41 2.36
N ILE A 245 4.91 -3.14 2.19
CA ILE A 245 5.41 -3.62 0.91
C ILE A 245 5.11 -5.11 0.73
N ASP A 246 5.15 -5.59 -0.52
CA ASP A 246 5.04 -7.02 -0.77
C ASP A 246 6.32 -7.76 -0.37
N LYS A 247 6.16 -8.95 0.20
CA LYS A 247 7.29 -9.79 0.58
C LYS A 247 8.00 -10.36 -0.64
N SER A 248 7.29 -10.58 -1.75
CA SER A 248 7.88 -11.17 -2.96
C SER A 248 9.04 -10.33 -3.52
N SER A 249 8.98 -9.01 -3.35
CA SER A 249 10.04 -8.08 -3.70
C SER A 249 11.34 -8.29 -2.89
N LEU A 250 11.36 -9.10 -1.82
CA LEU A 250 12.60 -9.47 -1.11
C LEU A 250 13.50 -10.40 -1.90
N HIS A 251 12.90 -11.37 -2.60
CA HIS A 251 13.64 -12.51 -3.13
C HIS A 251 14.55 -12.14 -4.30
N GLU A 252 14.30 -10.99 -4.93
CA GLU A 252 15.09 -10.48 -6.04
C GLU A 252 16.18 -9.49 -5.64
N HIS A 253 16.16 -8.96 -4.40
CA HIS A 253 16.90 -7.73 -4.07
C HIS A 253 17.88 -7.80 -2.89
N TYR A 254 17.88 -8.86 -2.07
CA TYR A 254 18.74 -8.91 -0.87
C TYR A 254 19.60 -10.18 -0.74
N THR A 255 20.88 -9.97 -0.46
CA THR A 255 21.85 -11.04 -0.17
C THR A 255 22.36 -11.05 1.28
N ASP A 256 22.24 -9.94 2.02
CA ASP A 256 22.61 -9.86 3.45
C ASP A 256 21.40 -10.01 4.41
N ASN A 257 21.65 -10.60 5.58
CA ASN A 257 20.65 -10.91 6.60
C ASN A 257 20.08 -9.65 7.30
N THR A 258 20.81 -8.53 7.32
CA THR A 258 20.42 -7.34 8.10
C THR A 258 19.34 -6.52 7.41
N SER A 259 19.51 -6.16 6.13
CA SER A 259 18.50 -5.46 5.32
C SER A 259 17.22 -6.29 5.15
N LYS A 260 17.36 -7.63 5.21
CA LYS A 260 16.24 -8.59 5.19
C LYS A 260 15.34 -8.47 6.43
N ILE A 261 15.89 -8.20 7.62
CA ILE A 261 15.13 -8.05 8.87
C ILE A 261 14.28 -6.78 8.83
N LEU A 262 14.90 -5.65 8.45
CA LEU A 262 14.22 -4.36 8.27
C LEU A 262 13.02 -4.51 7.34
N PHE A 263 13.26 -4.98 6.10
CA PHE A 263 12.20 -5.16 5.12
C PHE A 263 11.10 -6.11 5.62
N GLN A 264 11.48 -7.21 6.30
CA GLN A 264 10.50 -8.17 6.82
C GLN A 264 9.51 -7.49 7.77
N SER A 265 9.93 -6.57 8.62
CA SER A 265 9.04 -5.86 9.55
C SER A 265 8.06 -4.89 8.88
N PHE A 266 8.39 -4.37 7.70
CA PHE A 266 7.49 -3.53 6.90
C PHE A 266 6.64 -4.30 5.88
N SER A 267 6.93 -5.58 5.64
CA SER A 267 6.14 -6.40 4.72
C SER A 267 4.70 -6.61 5.24
N LYS A 268 3.71 -6.39 4.36
CA LYS A 268 2.27 -6.60 4.67
C LYS A 268 2.03 -7.98 5.29
N GLN A 269 2.62 -9.03 4.69
CA GLN A 269 2.48 -10.41 5.14
C GLN A 269 2.95 -10.63 6.59
N SER A 270 4.13 -10.10 6.96
CA SER A 270 4.66 -10.27 8.32
C SER A 270 3.84 -9.49 9.33
N ARG A 271 3.31 -8.33 8.95
CA ARG A 271 2.47 -7.50 9.81
C ARG A 271 1.09 -8.13 10.04
N VAL A 272 0.47 -8.68 8.99
CA VAL A 272 -0.77 -9.47 9.11
C VAL A 272 -0.54 -10.68 10.02
N LEU A 273 0.59 -11.38 9.86
CA LEU A 273 0.95 -12.51 10.72
C LEU A 273 1.12 -12.08 12.19
N LYS A 274 1.85 -10.99 12.47
CA LYS A 274 2.00 -10.44 13.83
C LYS A 274 0.63 -10.11 14.46
N ASN A 275 -0.28 -9.50 13.71
CA ASN A 275 -1.63 -9.18 14.19
C ASN A 275 -2.46 -10.43 14.52
N SER A 276 -2.22 -11.55 13.83
CA SER A 276 -2.89 -12.82 14.12
C SER A 276 -2.51 -13.44 15.48
N PHE A 277 -1.32 -13.11 16.01
CA PHE A 277 -0.88 -13.56 17.33
C PHE A 277 -1.40 -12.69 18.48
N SER A 278 -1.59 -11.39 18.25
CA SER A 278 -1.99 -10.43 19.29
C SER A 278 -3.50 -10.39 19.57
N SER A 279 -4.32 -10.94 18.67
CA SER A 279 -5.78 -10.92 18.82
C SER A 279 -6.27 -12.06 19.72
N THR A 280 -6.36 -11.80 21.02
CA THR A 280 -6.96 -12.70 22.03
C THR A 280 -8.45 -12.98 21.82
N GLN A 281 -9.08 -12.40 20.80
CA GLN A 281 -10.44 -12.70 20.35
C GLN A 281 -10.51 -12.65 18.82
N LEU A 282 -9.93 -13.63 18.13
CA LEU A 282 -10.36 -13.94 16.78
C LEU A 282 -11.81 -14.43 16.86
N LYS A 283 -12.79 -13.51 16.77
CA LYS A 283 -14.04 -13.85 16.10
C LYS A 283 -13.60 -14.38 14.75
N LYS A 284 -13.60 -15.71 14.60
CA LYS A 284 -13.27 -16.36 13.33
C LYS A 284 -14.22 -15.78 12.31
N ASN A 285 -13.77 -14.80 11.54
CA ASN A 285 -14.45 -14.46 10.31
C ASN A 285 -14.45 -15.76 9.52
N HIS A 286 -15.64 -16.34 9.35
CA HIS A 286 -15.84 -17.64 8.70
C HIS A 286 -15.59 -17.56 7.19
N TRP A 287 -14.76 -16.60 6.75
CA TRP A 287 -14.36 -16.46 5.37
C TRP A 287 -13.74 -17.78 4.92
N ARG A 288 -14.42 -18.40 3.96
CA ARG A 288 -14.04 -19.66 3.36
C ARG A 288 -14.31 -19.52 1.88
N LEU A 289 -13.24 -19.43 1.12
CA LEU A 289 -13.33 -19.67 -0.31
C LEU A 289 -13.39 -21.19 -0.52
N ASN A 290 -14.38 -21.68 -1.25
CA ASN A 290 -14.34 -23.03 -1.80
C ASN A 290 -13.98 -22.93 -3.29
N PRO A 291 -12.71 -23.12 -3.65
CA PRO A 291 -12.26 -22.91 -5.03
C PRO A 291 -12.98 -23.80 -6.05
N LYS A 292 -13.36 -25.02 -5.65
CA LYS A 292 -14.01 -26.00 -6.53
C LYS A 292 -15.39 -25.58 -7.06
N ASN A 293 -16.07 -24.67 -6.37
CA ASN A 293 -17.40 -24.21 -6.76
C ASN A 293 -17.38 -22.78 -7.33
N LEU A 294 -16.19 -22.19 -7.50
CA LEU A 294 -16.05 -20.80 -7.90
C LEU A 294 -16.20 -20.66 -9.42
N LYS A 295 -17.32 -20.09 -9.84
CA LYS A 295 -17.62 -19.88 -11.26
C LYS A 295 -17.01 -18.59 -11.78
N GLN A 296 -17.03 -17.54 -10.97
CA GLN A 296 -16.61 -16.20 -11.41
C GLN A 296 -15.76 -15.51 -10.33
N ILE A 297 -14.69 -14.85 -10.78
CA ILE A 297 -13.95 -13.87 -9.99
C ILE A 297 -14.14 -12.50 -10.64
N ILE A 298 -14.72 -11.57 -9.89
CA ILE A 298 -15.11 -10.25 -10.34
C ILE A 298 -14.18 -9.23 -9.70
N PHE A 299 -13.39 -8.52 -10.50
CA PHE A 299 -12.46 -7.49 -10.03
C PHE A 299 -13.07 -6.11 -10.22
N TYR A 300 -12.96 -5.26 -9.21
CA TYR A 300 -13.35 -3.86 -9.34
C TYR A 300 -12.57 -2.92 -8.43
N GLY A 301 -12.15 -1.79 -8.99
CA GLY A 301 -11.51 -0.71 -8.25
C GLY A 301 -10.10 -1.03 -7.72
N HIS A 302 -9.52 -2.16 -8.08
CA HIS A 302 -8.13 -2.50 -7.78
C HIS A 302 -7.20 -2.01 -8.89
N SER A 303 -6.02 -1.49 -8.53
CA SER A 303 -4.97 -1.07 -9.49
C SER A 303 -4.35 -2.25 -10.25
N LEU A 304 -4.48 -3.45 -9.68
CA LEU A 304 -3.78 -4.68 -10.07
C LEU A 304 -2.25 -4.52 -10.02
N SER A 305 -1.76 -3.69 -9.08
CA SER A 305 -0.33 -3.40 -8.91
C SER A 305 0.45 -4.59 -8.36
N GLU A 306 1.75 -4.55 -8.61
CA GLU A 306 2.72 -5.56 -8.18
C GLU A 306 2.77 -5.75 -6.65
N ALA A 307 2.48 -4.70 -5.89
CA ALA A 307 2.54 -4.74 -4.43
C ALA A 307 1.48 -5.65 -3.77
N ASP A 308 0.50 -6.12 -4.54
CA ASP A 308 -0.52 -7.06 -4.09
C ASP A 308 -0.48 -8.38 -4.91
N TYR A 309 0.52 -8.56 -5.77
CA TYR A 309 0.64 -9.72 -6.67
C TYR A 309 0.58 -11.06 -5.94
N SER A 310 1.24 -11.19 -4.78
CA SER A 310 1.27 -12.44 -4.01
C SER A 310 -0.13 -12.93 -3.59
N TYR A 311 -1.11 -12.03 -3.41
CA TYR A 311 -2.50 -12.39 -3.15
C TYR A 311 -3.21 -12.91 -4.39
N PHE A 312 -2.97 -12.30 -5.56
CA PHE A 312 -3.54 -12.75 -6.83
C PHE A 312 -2.99 -14.12 -7.23
N GLN A 313 -1.67 -14.33 -7.09
CA GLN A 313 -1.04 -15.61 -7.34
C GLN A 313 -1.68 -16.71 -6.49
N ALA A 314 -1.75 -16.52 -5.17
CA ALA A 314 -2.36 -17.50 -4.27
C ALA A 314 -3.84 -17.77 -4.59
N LEU A 315 -4.59 -16.75 -5.03
CA LEU A 315 -5.97 -16.90 -5.47
C LEU A 315 -6.07 -17.75 -6.74
N PHE A 316 -5.27 -17.46 -7.76
CA PHE A 316 -5.28 -18.19 -9.02
C PHE A 316 -4.77 -19.62 -8.89
N ASP A 317 -3.77 -19.85 -8.03
CA ASP A 317 -3.29 -21.19 -7.68
C ASP A 317 -4.40 -22.00 -7.01
N SER A 318 -5.17 -21.37 -6.10
CA SER A 318 -6.21 -22.07 -5.34
C SER A 318 -7.33 -22.65 -6.23
N ILE A 319 -7.58 -22.02 -7.38
CA ILE A 319 -8.62 -22.43 -8.33
C ILE A 319 -8.06 -23.23 -9.51
N ASP A 320 -6.74 -23.41 -9.63
CA ASP A 320 -6.07 -23.92 -10.84
C ASP A 320 -6.58 -23.19 -12.10
N LEU A 321 -6.35 -21.87 -12.16
CA LEU A 321 -6.93 -21.00 -13.18
C LEU A 321 -6.76 -21.52 -14.62
N TYR A 322 -5.62 -22.16 -14.94
CA TYR A 322 -5.36 -22.66 -16.28
C TYR A 322 -6.29 -23.81 -16.68
N HIS A 323 -6.59 -24.73 -15.75
CA HIS A 323 -7.41 -25.92 -16.04
C HIS A 323 -8.87 -25.81 -15.56
N SER A 324 -9.21 -24.80 -14.75
CA SER A 324 -10.58 -24.60 -14.28
C SER A 324 -11.50 -24.03 -15.35
N ASP A 325 -12.80 -23.95 -15.05
CA ASP A 325 -13.80 -23.24 -15.86
C ASP A 325 -14.10 -21.84 -15.31
N THR A 326 -13.33 -21.36 -14.32
CA THR A 326 -13.60 -20.08 -13.67
C THR A 326 -13.40 -18.92 -14.64
N GLU A 327 -14.37 -18.01 -14.68
CA GLU A 327 -14.32 -16.76 -15.45
C GLU A 327 -13.70 -15.64 -14.61
N LEU A 328 -12.88 -14.80 -15.24
CA LEU A 328 -12.35 -13.55 -14.68
C LEU A 328 -13.08 -12.38 -15.34
N ILE A 329 -13.77 -11.58 -14.54
CA ILE A 329 -14.53 -10.41 -14.99
C ILE A 329 -13.91 -9.16 -14.38
N PHE A 330 -13.34 -8.29 -15.20
CA PHE A 330 -12.72 -7.05 -14.76
C PHE A 330 -13.63 -5.86 -15.07
N TYR A 331 -14.16 -5.23 -14.03
CA TYR A 331 -14.92 -3.99 -14.16
C TYR A 331 -14.03 -2.76 -14.02
N TYR A 332 -14.24 -1.75 -14.87
CA TYR A 332 -13.59 -0.44 -14.76
C TYR A 332 -14.59 0.72 -14.88
N SER A 333 -14.26 1.86 -14.27
CA SER A 333 -15.09 3.07 -14.34
C SER A 333 -14.34 4.23 -15.00
N ILE A 334 -15.05 5.01 -15.80
CA ILE A 334 -14.51 6.24 -16.40
C ILE A 334 -14.74 7.40 -15.43
N TYR A 335 -13.73 7.71 -14.63
CA TYR A 335 -13.78 8.83 -13.68
C TYR A 335 -13.42 10.17 -14.31
N ASN A 336 -12.71 10.18 -15.44
CA ASN A 336 -12.40 11.39 -16.21
C ASN A 336 -12.64 11.14 -17.71
N ARG A 337 -13.69 11.77 -18.25
CA ARG A 337 -14.09 11.62 -19.66
C ARG A 337 -13.02 12.08 -20.65
N LYS A 338 -12.13 13.01 -20.26
CA LYS A 338 -11.07 13.51 -21.15
C LYS A 338 -9.99 12.47 -21.43
N ILE A 339 -9.76 11.57 -20.48
CA ILE A 339 -8.74 10.52 -20.55
C ILE A 339 -9.37 9.11 -20.56
N ALA A 340 -10.62 9.00 -21.01
CA ALA A 340 -11.38 7.74 -21.00
C ALA A 340 -10.63 6.59 -21.68
N ASN A 341 -10.03 6.86 -22.85
CA ASN A 341 -9.26 5.87 -23.60
C ASN A 341 -7.98 5.45 -22.87
N GLU A 342 -7.33 6.38 -22.17
CA GLU A 342 -6.12 6.10 -21.37
C GLU A 342 -6.46 5.25 -20.15
N ILE A 343 -7.58 5.53 -19.47
CA ILE A 343 -8.07 4.72 -18.34
C ILE A 343 -8.29 3.27 -18.80
N GLU A 344 -9.03 3.09 -19.89
CA GLU A 344 -9.31 1.75 -20.43
C GLU A 344 -8.02 1.03 -20.87
N SER A 345 -7.15 1.72 -21.60
CA SER A 345 -5.90 1.13 -22.10
C SER A 345 -4.96 0.76 -20.96
N SER A 346 -4.79 1.63 -19.97
CA SER A 346 -3.94 1.38 -18.80
C SER A 346 -4.45 0.19 -17.98
N TYR A 347 -5.77 0.08 -17.82
CA TYR A 347 -6.36 -1.05 -17.10
C TYR A 347 -6.20 -2.38 -17.85
N LYS A 348 -6.37 -2.38 -19.18
CA LYS A 348 -6.08 -3.54 -20.03
C LYS A 348 -4.62 -4.00 -19.91
N ILE A 349 -3.67 -3.05 -19.93
CA ILE A 349 -2.24 -3.34 -19.74
C ILE A 349 -2.01 -3.95 -18.35
N ALA A 350 -2.63 -3.41 -17.29
CA ALA A 350 -2.49 -3.96 -15.94
C ALA A 350 -3.00 -5.40 -15.83
N ILE A 351 -4.13 -5.73 -16.48
CA ILE A 351 -4.67 -7.09 -16.55
C ILE A 351 -3.70 -8.02 -17.28
N GLU A 352 -3.17 -7.59 -18.42
CA GLU A 352 -2.22 -8.38 -19.21
C GLU A 352 -0.93 -8.66 -18.43
N LEU A 353 -0.37 -7.65 -17.74
CA LEU A 353 0.81 -7.80 -16.90
C LEU A 353 0.56 -8.78 -15.75
N LEU A 354 -0.57 -8.64 -15.03
CA LEU A 354 -0.95 -9.54 -13.94
C LEU A 354 -0.99 -11.01 -14.39
N LEU A 355 -1.68 -11.28 -15.50
CA LEU A 355 -1.85 -12.65 -16.01
C LEU A 355 -0.56 -13.19 -16.62
N THR A 356 0.22 -12.35 -17.30
CA THR A 356 1.53 -12.74 -17.86
C THR A 356 2.47 -13.12 -16.73
N LYS A 357 2.57 -12.30 -15.69
CA LYS A 357 3.39 -12.58 -14.51
C LYS A 357 2.94 -13.85 -13.81
N TYR A 358 1.63 -14.09 -13.69
CA TYR A 358 1.12 -15.38 -13.18
C TYR A 358 1.54 -16.58 -14.06
N GLY A 359 1.47 -16.44 -15.39
CA GLY A 359 1.92 -17.47 -16.32
C GLY A 359 3.42 -17.80 -16.20
N GLU A 360 4.26 -16.83 -15.80
CA GLU A 360 5.69 -17.07 -15.56
C GLU A 360 5.97 -18.06 -14.44
N SER A 361 5.05 -18.17 -13.47
CA SER A 361 5.15 -19.11 -12.34
C SER A 361 4.94 -20.57 -12.75
N PHE A 362 4.47 -20.85 -13.97
CA PHE A 362 4.19 -22.22 -14.41
C PHE A 362 5.46 -22.99 -14.75
N ASP A 363 5.46 -24.28 -14.43
CA ASP A 363 6.50 -25.22 -14.86
C ASP A 363 6.53 -25.32 -16.39
N ASN A 364 5.35 -25.44 -17.01
CA ASN A 364 5.21 -25.45 -18.45
C ASN A 364 5.20 -24.01 -19.02
N LYS A 365 6.35 -23.57 -19.52
CA LYS A 365 6.54 -22.22 -20.07
C LYS A 365 5.65 -21.91 -21.28
N THR A 366 5.22 -22.92 -22.05
CA THR A 366 4.27 -22.73 -23.15
C THR A 366 2.87 -22.44 -22.63
N HIS A 367 2.44 -23.13 -21.57
CA HIS A 367 1.16 -22.84 -20.92
C HIS A 367 1.15 -21.42 -20.35
N GLY A 368 2.23 -21.03 -19.69
CA GLY A 368 2.38 -19.69 -19.11
C GLY A 368 2.23 -18.58 -20.15
N ARG A 369 3.00 -18.65 -21.25
CA ARG A 369 2.96 -17.65 -22.33
C ARG A 369 1.60 -17.52 -23.02
N ASN A 370 0.81 -18.60 -23.04
CA ASN A 370 -0.46 -18.65 -23.75
C ASN A 370 -1.69 -18.48 -22.82
N LEU A 371 -1.50 -18.21 -21.52
CA LEU A 371 -2.60 -18.13 -20.56
C LEU A 371 -3.66 -17.10 -20.99
N VAL A 372 -3.23 -15.87 -21.30
CA VAL A 372 -4.15 -14.79 -21.72
C VAL A 372 -4.93 -15.20 -22.97
N GLN A 373 -4.23 -15.73 -23.98
CA GLN A 373 -4.84 -16.19 -25.23
C GLN A 373 -5.87 -17.30 -24.99
N LYS A 374 -5.56 -18.27 -24.12
CA LYS A 374 -6.47 -19.36 -23.76
C LYS A 374 -7.73 -18.82 -23.08
N LEU A 375 -7.59 -17.97 -22.07
CA LEU A 375 -8.75 -17.40 -21.36
C LEU A 375 -9.64 -16.57 -22.30
N LEU A 376 -9.07 -15.87 -23.28
CA LEU A 376 -9.83 -15.16 -24.30
C LEU A 376 -10.55 -16.11 -25.26
N LEU A 377 -9.88 -17.15 -25.77
CA LEU A 377 -10.48 -18.15 -26.67
C LEU A 377 -11.64 -18.92 -26.03
N GLU A 378 -11.55 -19.13 -24.71
CA GLU A 378 -12.58 -19.82 -23.92
C GLU A 378 -13.69 -18.88 -23.42
N ASN A 379 -13.64 -17.58 -23.75
CA ASN A 379 -14.54 -16.55 -23.23
C ASN A 379 -14.55 -16.42 -21.70
N ARG A 380 -13.42 -16.76 -21.06
CA ARG A 380 -13.24 -16.72 -19.60
C ARG A 380 -12.53 -15.46 -19.11
N LEU A 381 -12.03 -14.61 -19.99
CA LEU A 381 -11.52 -13.28 -19.64
C LEU A 381 -12.44 -12.21 -20.21
N ILE A 382 -13.13 -11.49 -19.34
CA ILE A 382 -14.15 -10.50 -19.70
C ILE A 382 -13.77 -9.16 -19.08
N ILE A 383 -13.81 -8.09 -19.88
CA ILE A 383 -13.57 -6.72 -19.42
C ILE A 383 -14.84 -5.92 -19.68
N LYS A 384 -15.43 -5.36 -18.62
CA LYS A 384 -16.70 -4.61 -18.68
C LYS A 384 -16.49 -3.20 -18.15
N LYS A 385 -17.03 -2.22 -18.87
CA LYS A 385 -17.20 -0.88 -18.30
C LYS A 385 -18.37 -0.92 -17.33
N LEU A 386 -18.19 -0.33 -16.15
CA LEU A 386 -19.26 -0.05 -15.22
C LEU A 386 -19.88 1.31 -15.60
N ASP A 387 -21.16 1.29 -15.98
CA ASP A 387 -21.91 2.49 -16.38
C ASP A 387 -22.38 3.34 -15.20
#